data_AF-A0A5B7W0K6-F1
#
_entry.id   AF-A0A5B7W0K6-F1
#
_cell.length_a   1.000
_cell.length_b   1.000
_cell.length_c   1.000
_cell.angle_alpha   90.00
_cell.angle_beta   90.00
_cell.angle_gamma   90.00
#
_symmetry.space_group_name_H-M   'P 1'
#
loop_
_entity.id
_entity.type
_entity.pdbx_description
1 polymer ?
#
loop_
_entity_poly.entity_id
_entity_poly.type
_entity_poly.pdbx_seq_one_letter_code
_entity_poly.pdbx_strand_id
1 'polypeptide(L)'
;MKKPYISLAALVIFSLYTAGTMLFAEQSLIDFGLGLLSSPDTAQVVIDLYLLGVLACVWMYRDARSKGRSMASLVPYFLITAVFVSIGPLLYIVINGFGRKAPR
;
A
#
# COMPACT_ATOMS: atom_id res chain seq x y z
N MET A 1 14.98 -4.96 7.39
CA MET A 1 14.98 -4.21 8.66
C MET A 1 14.91 -5.22 9.80
N LYS A 2 15.75 -5.10 10.83
CA LYS A 2 15.80 -6.09 11.93
C LYS A 2 14.51 -6.07 12.79
N LYS A 3 13.75 -4.95 12.77
CA LYS A 3 12.43 -4.82 13.38
C LYS A 3 11.59 -3.80 12.59
N PRO A 4 10.47 -4.15 11.95
CA PRO A 4 9.72 -3.26 11.07
C PRO A 4 8.80 -2.29 11.83
N TYR A 5 9.23 -1.75 12.98
CA TYR A 5 8.36 -0.93 13.84
C TYR A 5 7.92 0.38 13.20
N ILE A 6 8.79 1.01 12.41
CA ILE A 6 8.43 2.25 11.69
C ILE A 6 7.34 1.96 10.67
N SER A 7 7.49 0.89 9.88
CA SER A 7 6.48 0.47 8.92
C SER A 7 5.17 0.05 9.60
N LEU A 8 5.24 -0.59 10.77
CA LEU A 8 4.07 -0.95 11.56
C LEU A 8 3.34 0.30 12.09
N ALA A 9 4.07 1.25 12.68
CA ALA A 9 3.50 2.49 13.16
C ALA A 9 2.85 3.28 12.02
N ALA A 10 3.55 3.42 10.89
CA ALA A 10 3.03 4.07 9.69
C ALA A 10 1.77 3.35 9.17
N LEU A 11 1.78 2.02 9.09
CA LEU A 11 0.63 1.23 8.67
C LEU A 11 -0.58 1.47 9.58
N VAL A 12 -0.40 1.39 10.90
CA VAL A 12 -1.50 1.55 11.86
C VAL A 12 -2.06 2.96 11.82
N ILE A 13 -1.20 3.98 11.91
CA ILE A 13 -1.62 5.39 11.94
C ILE A 13 -2.33 5.75 10.64
N PHE A 14 -1.74 5.41 9.49
CA PHE A 14 -2.30 5.75 8.18
C PHE A 14 -3.60 4.98 7.90
N SER A 15 -3.69 3.70 8.29
CA SER A 15 -4.91 2.91 8.09
C SER A 15 -6.04 3.41 9.00
N LEU A 16 -5.76 3.79 10.25
CA LEU A 16 -6.76 4.39 11.13
C LEU A 16 -7.24 5.73 10.61
N TYR A 17 -6.33 6.58 10.14
CA TYR A 17 -6.70 7.84 9.51
C TYR A 17 -7.58 7.61 8.28
N THR A 18 -7.19 6.69 7.39
CA THR A 18 -7.96 6.34 6.19
C THR A 18 -9.33 5.76 6.54
N ALA A 19 -9.42 4.87 7.53
CA ALA A 19 -10.71 4.33 7.98
C ALA A 19 -11.59 5.44 8.57
N GLY A 20 -11.03 6.33 9.40
CA GLY A 20 -11.73 7.48 9.94
C GLY A 20 -12.27 8.39 8.84
N THR A 21 -11.45 8.75 7.84
CA THR A 21 -11.90 9.60 6.74
C THR A 21 -13.01 8.93 5.93
N MET A 22 -12.92 7.62 5.66
CA MET A 22 -13.98 6.89 4.94
C MET A 22 -15.28 6.78 5.74
N LEU A 23 -15.20 6.67 7.07
CA LEU A 23 -16.40 6.60 7.93
C LEU A 23 -17.16 7.93 7.99
N PHE A 24 -16.45 9.06 7.88
CA PHE A 24 -17.04 10.40 7.89
C PHE A 24 -17.19 11.00 6.48
N ALA A 25 -16.87 10.25 5.43
CA ALA A 25 -16.98 10.74 4.06
C ALA A 25 -18.44 10.76 3.61
N GLU A 26 -18.92 11.94 3.19
CA GLU A 26 -20.24 12.12 2.58
C GLU A 26 -20.33 11.58 1.15
N GLN A 27 -19.17 11.39 0.50
CA GLN A 27 -19.07 10.94 -0.89
C GLN A 27 -18.34 9.60 -0.99
N SER A 28 -18.63 8.85 -2.06
CA SER A 28 -17.96 7.59 -2.31
C SER A 28 -16.48 7.79 -2.68
N LEU A 29 -15.67 6.75 -2.48
CA LEU A 29 -14.26 6.75 -2.86
C LEU A 29 -14.07 6.96 -4.38
N ILE A 30 -14.98 6.41 -5.19
CA ILE A 30 -14.93 6.54 -6.64
C ILE A 30 -15.25 7.97 -7.05
N ASP A 31 -16.28 8.58 -6.47
CA ASP A 31 -16.66 9.98 -6.76
C ASP A 31 -15.55 10.94 -6.32
N PHE A 32 -14.93 10.69 -5.17
CA PHE A 32 -13.74 11.43 -4.74
C PHE A 32 -12.60 11.31 -5.77
N GLY A 33 -12.32 10.10 -6.25
CA GLY A 33 -11.28 9.86 -7.26
C GLY A 33 -11.57 10.58 -8.58
N LEU A 34 -12.82 10.54 -9.06
CA LEU A 34 -13.23 11.25 -10.27
C LEU A 34 -13.14 12.77 -10.08
N GLY A 35 -13.51 13.28 -8.91
CA GLY A 35 -13.35 14.69 -8.56
C GLY A 35 -11.89 15.13 -8.51
N LEU A 36 -10.98 14.28 -8.01
CA LEU A 36 -9.54 14.57 -8.08
C LEU A 36 -9.01 14.57 -9.52
N LEU A 37 -9.59 13.77 -10.41
CA LEU A 37 -9.18 13.72 -11.82
C LEU A 37 -9.78 14.86 -12.65
N SER A 38 -10.78 15.59 -12.15
CA SER A 38 -11.43 16.66 -12.92
C SER A 38 -10.59 17.93 -13.05
N SER A 39 -9.59 18.11 -12.18
CA SER A 39 -8.67 19.25 -12.22
C SER A 39 -7.24 18.78 -12.51
N PRO A 40 -6.50 19.42 -13.45
CA PRO A 40 -5.17 18.94 -13.86
C PRO A 40 -4.14 18.84 -12.72
N ASP A 41 -4.19 19.78 -11.78
CA ASP A 41 -3.29 19.86 -10.63
C ASP A 41 -3.49 18.69 -9.65
N THR A 42 -4.74 18.36 -9.31
CA THR A 42 -5.05 17.20 -8.47
C THR A 42 -4.89 15.88 -9.23
N ALA A 43 -5.19 15.87 -10.53
CA ALA A 43 -5.01 14.69 -11.38
C ALA A 43 -3.54 14.28 -11.46
N GLN A 44 -2.62 15.23 -11.55
CA GLN A 44 -1.18 14.97 -11.53
C GLN A 44 -0.76 14.21 -10.26
N VAL A 45 -1.29 14.59 -9.10
CA VAL A 45 -0.99 13.92 -7.82
C VAL A 45 -1.54 12.49 -7.80
N VAL A 46 -2.75 12.27 -8.31
CA VAL A 46 -3.33 10.92 -8.42
C VAL A 46 -2.47 10.04 -9.33
N ILE A 47 -2.10 10.55 -10.52
CA ILE A 47 -1.28 9.81 -11.47
C ILE A 47 0.08 9.45 -10.85
N ASP A 48 0.75 10.41 -10.23
CA ASP A 48 2.05 10.18 -9.56
C ASP A 48 1.93 9.14 -8.44
N LEU A 49 0.89 9.23 -7.61
CA LEU A 49 0.64 8.28 -6.54
C LEU A 49 0.42 6.86 -7.05
N TYR A 50 -0.36 6.69 -8.11
CA TYR A 50 -0.58 5.37 -8.71
C TYR A 50 0.65 4.85 -9.44
N LEU A 51 1.45 5.71 -10.06
CA LEU A 51 2.74 5.32 -10.64
C LEU A 51 3.67 4.79 -9.55
N LEU A 52 3.77 5.49 -8.41
CA LEU A 52 4.52 5.01 -7.25
C LEU A 52 3.96 3.67 -6.72
N GLY A 53 2.64 3.51 -6.69
CA GLY A 53 1.97 2.25 -6.34
C GLY A 53 2.36 1.08 -7.26
N VAL A 54 2.39 1.32 -8.56
CA VAL A 54 2.84 0.32 -9.55
C VAL A 54 4.31 -0.04 -9.34
N LEU A 55 5.18 0.96 -9.13
CA LEU A 55 6.59 0.72 -8.82
C LEU A 55 6.76 -0.10 -7.54
N ALA A 56 5.95 0.16 -6.51
CA ALA A 56 5.93 -0.61 -5.27
C ALA A 56 5.46 -2.07 -5.53
N CYS A 57 4.45 -2.29 -6.36
CA CYS A 57 4.02 -3.63 -6.77
C CYS A 57 5.13 -4.40 -7.52
N VAL A 58 5.81 -3.75 -8.46
CA VAL A 58 6.96 -4.33 -9.18
C VAL A 58 8.09 -4.66 -8.20
N TRP A 59 8.36 -3.79 -7.23
CA TRP A 59 9.33 -4.04 -6.18
C TRP A 59 8.94 -5.26 -5.32
N MET A 60 7.69 -5.34 -4.85
CA MET A 60 7.18 -6.49 -4.08
C MET A 60 7.31 -7.80 -4.86
N TYR A 61 7.01 -7.76 -6.17
CA TYR A 61 7.19 -8.89 -7.08
C TYR A 61 8.64 -9.36 -7.13
N ARG A 62 9.58 -8.44 -7.36
CA ARG A 62 11.02 -8.75 -7.43
C ARG A 62 11.55 -9.26 -6.08
N ASP A 63 11.10 -8.69 -4.97
CA ASP A 63 11.47 -9.10 -3.61
C ASP A 63 10.91 -10.48 -3.23
N ALA A 64 9.68 -10.80 -3.62
CA ALA A 64 9.11 -12.13 -3.40
C ALA A 64 9.80 -13.19 -4.25
N ARG A 65 10.09 -12.86 -5.52
CA ARG A 65 10.79 -13.76 -6.45
C ARG A 65 12.21 -14.08 -5.97
N SER A 66 12.96 -13.08 -5.49
CA SER A 66 14.30 -13.30 -4.94
C SER A 66 14.32 -14.16 -3.68
N LYS A 67 13.19 -14.24 -2.96
CA LYS A 67 12.99 -15.08 -1.76
C LYS A 67 12.34 -16.43 -2.06
N GLY A 68 12.15 -16.79 -3.33
CA GLY A 68 11.53 -18.05 -3.75
C GLY A 68 10.06 -18.21 -3.33
N ARG A 69 9.35 -17.10 -3.07
CA ARG A 69 7.94 -17.14 -2.64
C ARG A 69 7.00 -17.24 -3.84
N SER A 70 5.84 -17.87 -3.64
CA SER A 70 4.80 -17.96 -4.65
C SER A 70 4.25 -16.58 -5.01
N MET A 71 4.03 -16.33 -6.31
CA MET A 71 3.43 -15.09 -6.79
C MET A 71 1.99 -14.91 -6.30
N ALA A 72 1.26 -16.01 -6.07
CA ALA A 72 -0.09 -15.97 -5.51
C ALA A 72 -0.12 -15.31 -4.11
N SER A 73 0.99 -15.35 -3.37
CA SER A 73 1.08 -14.67 -2.07
C SER A 73 1.05 -13.14 -2.18
N LEU A 74 1.30 -12.58 -3.37
CA LEU A 74 1.30 -11.13 -3.59
C LEU A 74 -0.07 -10.55 -3.89
N VAL A 75 -1.01 -11.38 -4.36
CA VAL A 75 -2.36 -10.97 -4.75
C VAL A 75 -3.06 -10.10 -3.70
N PRO A 76 -3.12 -10.47 -2.40
CA PRO A 76 -3.79 -9.63 -1.41
C PRO A 76 -3.13 -8.26 -1.26
N TYR A 77 -1.79 -8.18 -1.34
CA TYR A 77 -1.08 -6.91 -1.26
C TYR A 77 -1.36 -6.02 -2.48
N PHE A 78 -1.43 -6.59 -3.68
CA PHE A 78 -1.77 -5.85 -4.90
C PHE A 78 -3.19 -5.34 -4.88
N LEU A 79 -4.16 -6.13 -4.42
CA LEU A 79 -5.56 -5.69 -4.28
C LEU A 79 -5.68 -4.52 -3.29
N ILE A 80 -5.02 -4.60 -2.14
CA ILE A 80 -5.01 -3.51 -1.16
C ILE A 80 -4.30 -2.28 -1.75
N THR A 81 -3.21 -2.45 -2.50
CA THR A 81 -2.48 -1.36 -3.17
C THR A 81 -3.35 -0.70 -4.24
N ALA A 82 -4.17 -1.45 -4.98
CA ALA A 82 -5.04 -0.88 -6.00
C ALA A 82 -6.08 0.10 -5.43
N VAL A 83 -6.50 -0.11 -4.18
CA VAL A 83 -7.51 0.73 -3.52
C VAL A 83 -6.89 1.81 -2.64
N PHE A 84 -5.87 1.43 -1.86
CA PHE A 84 -5.30 2.28 -0.80
C PHE A 84 -3.82 2.61 -0.99
N VAL A 85 -3.26 2.27 -2.16
CA VAL A 85 -1.87 2.51 -2.59
C VAL A 85 -0.85 2.18 -1.51
N SER A 86 -0.53 3.10 -0.61
CA SER A 86 0.46 2.96 0.46
C SER A 86 0.19 1.82 1.46
N ILE A 87 -1.06 1.44 1.74
CA ILE A 87 -1.36 0.39 2.74
C ILE A 87 -0.79 -0.97 2.33
N GLY A 88 -0.88 -1.34 1.04
CA GLY A 88 -0.44 -2.65 0.55
C GLY A 88 1.07 -2.90 0.72
N PRO A 89 1.96 -2.00 0.24
CA PRO A 89 3.40 -2.12 0.44
C PRO A 89 3.82 -2.03 1.91
N LEU A 90 3.17 -1.18 2.71
CA LEU A 90 3.43 -1.10 4.16
C LEU A 90 3.11 -2.44 4.85
N LEU A 91 1.96 -3.03 4.55
CA LEU A 91 1.57 -4.34 5.05
C LEU A 91 2.57 -5.42 4.62
N TYR A 92 3.02 -5.41 3.36
CA TYR A 92 4.04 -6.32 2.87
C TYR A 92 5.36 -6.21 3.65
N ILE A 93 5.84 -4.99 3.89
CA ILE A 93 7.06 -4.75 4.66
C ILE A 93 6.91 -5.24 6.11
N VAL A 94 5.76 -4.99 6.74
CA VAL A 94 5.49 -5.42 8.12
C VAL A 94 5.49 -6.94 8.23
N ILE A 95 4.70 -7.63 7.39
CA ILE A 95 4.60 -9.09 7.42
C ILE A 95 5.94 -9.74 7.11
N ASN A 96 6.68 -9.23 6.13
CA ASN A 96 7.99 -9.77 5.78
C ASN A 96 9.08 -9.42 6.79
N GLY A 97 8.96 -8.27 7.46
CA GLY A 97 9.87 -7.83 8.50
C GLY A 97 9.78 -8.69 9.75
N PHE A 98 8.57 -9.08 10.15
CA PHE A 98 8.35 -9.99 11.29
C PHE A 98 8.50 -11.47 10.92
N GLY A 99 8.23 -11.86 9.67
CA GLY A 99 8.37 -13.23 9.19
C GLY A 99 9.81 -13.72 9.02
N ARG A 100 10.82 -12.84 9.14
CA ARG A 100 12.23 -13.24 9.21
C ARG A 100 12.48 -13.91 10.58
N LYS A 101 12.44 -15.25 10.63
CA LYS A 101 13.03 -16.00 11.73
C LYS A 101 14.49 -15.54 11.88
N ALA A 102 14.85 -15.05 13.06
CA ALA A 102 16.25 -14.84 13.40
C ALA A 102 17.01 -16.14 13.15
N PRO A 103 18.22 -16.11 12.53
CA PRO A 103 19.08 -17.28 12.55
C PRO A 103 19.27 -17.68 14.02
N ARG A 104 18.92 -18.93 14.34
CA ARG A 104 19.24 -19.54 15.63
C ARG A 104 20.74 -19.73 15.74
#